data_AF-A0A401RFN9-F1
#
_entry.id   AF-A0A401RFN9-F1
#
_cell.length_a   1.000
_cell.length_b   1.000
_cell.length_c   1.000
_cell.angle_alpha   90.00
_cell.angle_beta   90.00
_cell.angle_gamma   90.00
#
_symmetry.space_group_name_H-M   'P 1'
#
loop_
_entity.id
_entity.type
_entity.pdbx_description
1 polymer ?
#
loop_
_entity_poly.entity_id
_entity_poly.type
_entity_poly.pdbx_seq_one_letter_code
_entity_poly.pdbx_strand_id
1 'polypeptide(L)'
;MWLGDCVYVFPDEVKRVLGKLHASFSDGTQQDAQELLLFFLNVLHNDLKRSSQTENFLSLSLPMPPDNRCSIQDCLRLFFKEEVLSSRDQPFCSFCGRKQDQAESIQLLKAPDIIIIHLKRFESNDHGNRKLTSTVTFPLEDLDLSQYTTNPSMQQLKYHLYAVVNHTGTLDSGHYTAYCKNPVTQNWHEFNDAKVTSISEQKIQSPAAYVLFYNCVNFQWPQ
;
A
#
# COMPACT_ATOMS: atom_id res chain seq x y z
N MET A 1 1.40 -3.56 -22.94
CA MET A 1 0.21 -3.37 -22.08
C MET A 1 -0.71 -2.28 -22.62
N TRP A 2 -0.22 -1.09 -22.95
CA TRP A 2 -1.07 0.06 -23.35
C TRP A 2 -1.32 0.24 -24.86
N LEU A 3 -0.64 -0.52 -25.72
CA LEU A 3 -0.78 -0.39 -27.19
C LEU A 3 -2.10 -0.96 -27.75
N GLY A 4 -2.79 -1.83 -27.00
CA GLY A 4 -4.04 -2.46 -27.43
C GLY A 4 -3.89 -3.66 -28.38
N ASP A 5 -2.68 -3.94 -28.87
CA ASP A 5 -2.43 -5.00 -29.88
C ASP A 5 -2.46 -6.44 -29.33
N CYS A 6 -2.33 -6.60 -28.01
CA CYS A 6 -2.27 -7.90 -27.35
C CYS A 6 -3.23 -7.96 -26.16
N VAL A 7 -3.87 -9.11 -25.95
CA VAL A 7 -4.78 -9.35 -24.82
C VAL A 7 -4.02 -9.60 -23.51
N TYR A 8 -2.81 -10.18 -23.59
CA TYR A 8 -1.88 -10.36 -22.47
C TYR A 8 -0.43 -10.35 -22.97
N VAL A 9 0.53 -10.25 -22.05
CA VAL A 9 1.97 -10.32 -22.33
C VAL A 9 2.68 -11.16 -21.27
N PHE A 10 3.76 -11.84 -21.65
CA PHE A 10 4.64 -12.52 -20.70
C PHE A 10 5.76 -11.58 -20.24
N PRO A 11 5.88 -11.28 -18.95
CA PRO A 11 6.89 -10.34 -18.43
C PRO A 11 8.26 -11.01 -18.18
N ASP A 12 8.70 -11.91 -19.07
CA ASP A 12 9.89 -12.75 -18.87
C ASP A 12 11.16 -11.92 -18.63
N GLU A 13 11.33 -10.84 -19.40
CA GLU A 13 12.49 -9.97 -19.26
C GLU A 13 12.48 -9.22 -17.92
N VAL A 14 11.30 -8.77 -17.47
CA VAL A 14 11.14 -8.12 -16.15
C VAL A 14 11.45 -9.12 -15.04
N LYS A 15 10.88 -10.34 -15.09
CA LYS A 15 11.16 -11.43 -14.13
C LYS A 15 12.66 -11.73 -14.07
N ARG A 16 13.32 -11.84 -15.23
CA ARG A 16 14.75 -12.12 -15.34
C ARG A 16 15.62 -11.04 -14.71
N VAL A 17 15.30 -9.76 -14.95
CA VAL A 17 16.04 -8.63 -14.37
C VAL A 17 15.83 -8.58 -12.86
N LEU A 18 14.59 -8.71 -12.39
CA LEU A 18 14.27 -8.75 -10.96
C LEU A 18 15.01 -9.88 -10.23
N GLY A 19 15.02 -11.08 -10.80
CA GLY A 19 15.73 -12.23 -10.22
C GLY A 19 17.25 -12.05 -10.14
N LYS A 20 17.84 -11.21 -11.00
CA LYS A 20 19.26 -10.85 -10.92
C LYS A 20 19.54 -9.82 -9.82
N LEU A 21 18.62 -8.89 -9.59
CA LEU A 21 18.76 -7.84 -8.59
C LEU A 21 18.45 -8.35 -7.17
N HIS A 22 17.54 -9.32 -7.05
CA HIS A 22 17.17 -9.91 -5.78
C HIS A 22 16.86 -11.41 -5.94
N ALA A 23 17.68 -12.25 -5.30
CA ALA A 23 17.65 -13.69 -5.49
C ALA A 23 16.30 -14.33 -5.11
N SER A 24 15.57 -13.77 -4.13
CA SER A 24 14.24 -14.25 -3.73
C SER A 24 13.21 -14.16 -4.86
N PHE A 25 13.42 -13.30 -5.87
CA PHE A 25 12.55 -13.18 -7.03
C PHE A 25 13.04 -13.99 -8.24
N SER A 26 14.10 -14.78 -8.10
CA SER A 26 14.70 -15.54 -9.21
C SER A 26 13.99 -16.86 -9.52
N ASP A 27 13.32 -17.45 -8.52
CA ASP A 27 12.66 -18.74 -8.66
C ASP A 27 11.14 -18.60 -8.87
N GLY A 28 10.44 -19.73 -8.86
CA GLY A 28 8.99 -19.80 -9.01
C GLY A 28 8.23 -19.86 -7.68
N THR A 29 8.88 -19.57 -6.55
CA THR A 29 8.21 -19.59 -5.24
C THR A 29 7.26 -18.40 -5.10
N GLN A 30 6.28 -18.55 -4.22
CA GLN A 30 5.37 -17.46 -3.91
C GLN A 30 6.08 -16.41 -3.06
N GLN A 31 5.73 -15.15 -3.32
CA GLN A 31 6.37 -13.99 -2.71
C GLN A 31 5.30 -13.01 -2.25
N ASP A 32 5.65 -12.17 -1.27
CA ASP A 32 4.77 -11.11 -0.80
C ASP A 32 4.71 -9.98 -1.85
N ALA A 33 3.50 -9.63 -2.30
CA ALA A 33 3.32 -8.59 -3.31
C ALA A 33 3.75 -7.20 -2.83
N GLN A 34 3.66 -6.93 -1.53
CA GLN A 34 4.12 -5.68 -0.93
C GLN A 34 5.65 -5.60 -0.91
N GLU A 35 6.33 -6.71 -0.62
CA GLU A 35 7.80 -6.78 -0.67
C GLU A 35 8.29 -6.52 -2.09
N LEU A 36 7.70 -7.21 -3.08
CA LEU A 36 8.01 -7.00 -4.49
C LEU A 36 7.75 -5.54 -4.92
N LEU A 37 6.62 -4.96 -4.50
CA LEU A 37 6.26 -3.59 -4.83
C LEU A 37 7.27 -2.58 -4.28
N LEU A 38 7.61 -2.67 -3.00
CA LEU A 38 8.59 -1.77 -2.39
C LEU A 38 9.96 -1.92 -3.02
N PHE A 39 10.39 -3.17 -3.26
CA PHE A 39 11.65 -3.44 -3.95
C PHE A 39 11.68 -2.79 -5.32
N PHE A 40 10.64 -3.00 -6.12
CA PHE A 40 10.55 -2.46 -7.48
C PHE A 40 10.52 -0.94 -7.49
N LEU A 41 9.73 -0.31 -6.61
CA LEU A 41 9.69 1.15 -6.48
C LEU A 41 11.04 1.73 -6.06
N ASN A 42 11.76 1.07 -5.15
CA ASN A 42 13.10 1.50 -4.74
C ASN A 42 14.12 1.39 -5.88
N VAL A 43 14.10 0.31 -6.66
CA VAL A 43 14.97 0.15 -7.84
C VAL A 43 14.68 1.26 -8.85
N LEU A 44 13.41 1.48 -9.18
CA LEU A 44 13.02 2.55 -10.11
C LEU A 44 13.39 3.94 -9.60
N HIS A 45 13.17 4.21 -8.31
CA HIS A 45 13.57 5.48 -7.71
C HIS A 45 15.06 5.71 -7.89
N ASN A 46 15.89 4.73 -7.52
CA ASN A 46 17.35 4.86 -7.57
C ASN A 46 17.86 5.02 -9.00
N ASP A 47 17.31 4.27 -9.96
CA ASP A 47 17.74 4.32 -11.37
C ASP A 47 17.31 5.62 -12.07
N LEU A 48 16.15 6.18 -11.70
CA LEU A 48 15.57 7.36 -12.34
C LEU A 48 15.89 8.67 -11.61
N LYS A 49 16.51 8.61 -10.41
CA LYS A 49 16.82 9.80 -9.61
C LYS A 49 17.76 10.74 -10.35
N ARG A 50 17.19 11.78 -10.95
CA ARG A 50 17.95 13.00 -11.29
C ARG A 50 18.06 13.83 -10.01
N SER A 51 19.26 14.33 -9.71
CA SER A 51 19.53 15.13 -8.51
C SER A 51 18.47 16.21 -8.33
N SER A 52 17.76 16.21 -7.19
CA SER A 52 16.73 17.16 -6.72
C SER A 52 15.24 16.81 -6.84
N GLN A 53 14.82 15.63 -7.30
CA GLN A 53 13.39 15.26 -7.26
C GLN A 53 12.99 14.65 -5.91
N THR A 54 11.91 15.19 -5.31
CA THR A 54 11.26 14.64 -4.12
C THR A 54 10.37 13.48 -4.51
N GLU A 55 10.21 12.49 -3.62
CA GLU A 55 9.25 11.40 -3.83
C GLU A 55 7.82 11.95 -3.86
N ASN A 56 7.08 11.66 -4.93
CA ASN A 56 5.70 12.10 -5.11
C ASN A 56 4.68 11.04 -4.69
N PHE A 57 5.13 9.92 -4.10
CA PHE A 57 4.24 8.90 -3.57
C PHE A 57 4.49 8.68 -2.08
N LEU A 58 3.50 8.15 -1.39
CA LEU A 58 3.56 7.77 0.01
C LEU A 58 3.13 6.32 0.15
N SER A 59 3.95 5.50 0.80
CA SER A 59 3.59 4.12 1.13
C SER A 59 3.33 3.98 2.63
N LEU A 60 2.11 3.56 3.00
CA LEU A 60 1.67 3.34 4.37
C LEU A 60 1.38 1.85 4.60
N SER A 61 2.05 1.24 5.57
CA SER A 61 1.75 -0.12 6.01
C SER A 61 0.94 -0.09 7.30
N LEU A 62 -0.38 -0.12 7.17
CA LEU A 62 -1.29 0.11 8.29
C LEU A 62 -1.52 -1.17 9.11
N PRO A 63 -1.41 -1.10 10.45
CA PRO A 63 -1.85 -2.18 11.31
C PRO A 63 -3.38 -2.31 11.24
N MET A 64 -3.87 -3.54 11.38
CA MET A 64 -5.30 -3.81 11.46
C MET A 64 -5.71 -4.04 12.92
N PRO A 65 -6.81 -3.44 13.39
CA PRO A 65 -7.37 -3.79 14.68
C PRO A 65 -7.79 -5.27 14.70
N PRO A 66 -7.74 -5.94 15.87
CA PRO A 66 -8.18 -7.33 16.01
C PRO A 66 -9.71 -7.51 15.87
N ASP A 67 -10.44 -6.42 15.69
CA ASP A 67 -11.90 -6.38 15.71
C ASP A 67 -12.54 -6.85 14.40
N ASN A 68 -13.78 -7.36 14.48
CA ASN A 68 -14.49 -7.88 13.31
C ASN A 68 -15.00 -6.77 12.36
N ARG A 69 -15.13 -5.54 12.86
CA ARG A 69 -15.49 -4.37 12.05
C ARG A 69 -14.28 -3.44 12.01
N CYS A 70 -13.74 -3.25 10.82
CA CYS A 70 -12.54 -2.46 10.61
C CYS A 70 -12.74 -1.55 9.39
N SER A 71 -12.51 -0.26 9.56
CA SER A 71 -12.43 0.71 8.47
C SER A 71 -10.99 1.15 8.23
N ILE A 72 -10.71 1.69 7.04
CA ILE A 72 -9.40 2.27 6.74
C ILE A 72 -9.08 3.44 7.68
N GLN A 73 -10.10 4.18 8.13
CA GLN A 73 -9.95 5.23 9.14
C GLN A 73 -9.53 4.67 10.50
N ASP A 74 -9.99 3.47 10.88
CA ASP A 74 -9.50 2.81 12.10
C ASP A 74 -8.03 2.45 11.98
N CYS A 75 -7.63 1.87 10.84
CA CYS A 75 -6.24 1.52 10.56
C CYS A 75 -5.33 2.76 10.54
N LEU A 76 -5.77 3.85 9.90
CA LEU A 76 -5.05 5.12 9.86
C LEU A 76 -4.95 5.74 11.26
N ARG A 77 -6.03 5.73 12.05
CA ARG A 77 -6.01 6.21 13.44
C ARG A 77 -5.03 5.42 14.29
N LEU A 78 -4.91 4.10 14.12
CA LEU A 78 -3.91 3.30 14.81
C LEU A 78 -2.49 3.66 14.36
N PHE A 79 -2.28 3.86 13.06
CA PHE A 79 -0.96 4.19 12.51
C PHE A 79 -0.44 5.57 12.94
N PHE A 80 -1.32 6.57 12.97
CA PHE A 80 -0.97 7.94 13.37
C PHE A 80 -1.20 8.23 14.86
N LYS A 81 -1.59 7.21 15.65
CA LYS A 81 -1.78 7.35 17.08
C LYS A 81 -0.46 7.76 17.73
N GLU A 82 -0.53 8.69 18.67
CA GLU A 82 0.59 9.00 19.54
C GLU A 82 0.92 7.76 20.41
N GLU A 83 2.16 7.30 20.32
CA GLU A 83 2.68 6.19 21.12
C GLU A 83 3.65 6.73 22.16
N VAL A 84 3.52 6.24 23.40
CA VAL A 84 4.45 6.57 24.48
C VAL A 84 5.51 5.50 24.54
N LEU A 85 6.73 5.86 24.15
CA LEU A 85 7.91 5.02 24.28
C LEU A 85 8.26 4.89 25.76
N SER A 86 7.90 3.75 26.35
CA SER A 86 8.06 3.48 27.78
C SER A 86 8.91 2.25 28.04
N SER A 87 9.38 2.12 29.28
CA SER A 87 10.21 0.99 29.73
C SER A 87 11.47 0.75 28.87
N ARG A 88 11.50 -0.29 28.01
CA ARG A 88 12.68 -0.67 27.23
C ARG A 88 13.00 0.32 26.12
N ASP A 89 11.97 0.89 25.51
CA ASP A 89 12.06 1.75 24.34
C ASP A 89 12.22 3.24 24.70
N GLN A 90 12.31 3.56 26.00
CA GLN A 90 12.53 4.93 26.46
C GLN A 90 13.78 5.54 25.82
N PRO A 91 13.63 6.69 25.12
CA PRO A 91 14.77 7.43 24.61
C PRO A 91 15.58 8.03 25.75
N PHE A 92 16.88 8.20 25.51
CA PHE A 92 17.78 8.83 26.46
C PHE A 92 17.74 10.35 26.31
N CYS A 93 17.35 11.05 27.38
CA CYS A 93 17.35 12.51 27.38
C CYS A 93 18.73 13.06 27.75
N SER A 94 19.37 13.76 26.81
CA SER A 94 20.71 14.36 26.98
C SER A 94 20.75 15.49 28.01
N PHE A 95 19.61 16.16 28.27
CA PHE A 95 19.51 17.21 29.29
C PHE A 95 19.30 16.65 30.70
N CYS A 96 18.43 15.65 30.85
CA CYS A 96 18.10 15.04 32.14
C CYS A 96 19.10 13.95 32.57
N GLY A 97 19.88 13.42 31.62
CA GLY A 97 20.85 12.33 31.84
C GLY A 97 20.22 10.98 32.16
N ARG A 98 18.94 10.76 31.83
CA ARG A 98 18.18 9.53 32.14
C ARG A 98 17.24 9.17 31.00
N LYS A 99 16.86 7.88 30.93
CA LYS A 99 15.78 7.40 30.08
C LYS A 99 14.44 7.94 30.58
N GLN A 100 13.62 8.47 29.68
CA GLN A 100 12.33 9.07 30.01
C GLN A 100 11.27 8.59 29.03
N ASP A 101 10.02 8.55 29.50
CA ASP A 101 8.88 8.34 28.61
C ASP A 101 8.81 9.51 27.63
N GLN A 102 8.69 9.21 26.35
CA GLN A 102 8.52 10.21 25.30
C GLN A 102 7.35 9.80 24.42
N ALA A 103 6.48 10.76 24.14
CA ALA A 103 5.40 10.57 23.19
C ALA A 103 5.92 10.88 21.78
N GLU A 104 5.74 9.94 20.85
CA GLU A 104 6.05 10.09 19.44
C GLU A 104 4.79 9.89 18.61
N SER A 105 4.60 10.72 17.59
CA SER A 105 3.53 10.57 16.61
C SER A 105 4.05 10.85 15.22
N ILE A 106 3.53 10.11 14.25
CA ILE A 106 3.83 10.31 12.83
C ILE A 106 2.90 11.41 12.32
N GLN A 107 3.37 12.26 11.40
CA GLN A 107 2.55 13.26 10.71
C GLN A 107 2.87 13.30 9.23
N LEU A 108 1.86 13.62 8.42
CA LEU A 108 2.02 13.86 6.98
C LEU A 108 2.54 15.28 6.74
N LEU A 109 3.76 15.39 6.22
CA LEU A 109 4.43 16.67 5.95
C LEU A 109 4.08 17.26 4.57
N LYS A 110 3.88 16.39 3.58
CA LYS A 110 3.63 16.76 2.18
C LYS A 110 2.49 15.94 1.60
N ALA A 111 1.84 16.53 0.61
CA ALA A 111 0.82 15.88 -0.21
C ALA A 111 1.49 14.99 -1.24
N PRO A 112 1.40 13.66 -1.12
CA PRO A 112 1.77 12.80 -2.22
C PRO A 112 0.71 12.87 -3.34
N ASP A 113 1.13 12.71 -4.59
CA ASP A 113 0.21 12.53 -5.71
C ASP A 113 -0.44 11.14 -5.66
N ILE A 114 0.31 10.15 -5.17
CA ILE A 114 -0.10 8.75 -5.10
C ILE A 114 0.09 8.23 -3.68
N ILE A 115 -0.93 7.56 -3.14
CA ILE A 115 -0.87 6.88 -1.85
C ILE A 115 -1.04 5.40 -2.07
N ILE A 116 -0.08 4.63 -1.56
CA ILE A 116 -0.08 3.18 -1.54
C ILE A 116 -0.37 2.78 -0.10
N ILE A 117 -1.49 2.11 0.14
CA ILE A 117 -1.87 1.65 1.47
C ILE A 117 -1.83 0.13 1.50
N HIS A 118 -0.84 -0.42 2.20
CA HIS A 118 -0.75 -1.83 2.52
C HIS A 118 -1.50 -2.12 3.84
N LEU A 119 -2.39 -3.10 3.81
CA LEU A 119 -3.06 -3.62 5.00
C LEU A 119 -2.22 -4.78 5.55
N LYS A 120 -1.63 -4.61 6.75
CA LYS A 120 -0.81 -5.63 7.43
C LYS A 120 -1.66 -6.82 7.88
N ARG A 121 -2.02 -7.69 6.92
CA ARG A 121 -2.89 -8.85 7.15
C ARG A 121 -2.16 -10.05 7.71
N PHE A 122 -0.85 -10.15 7.53
CA PHE A 122 -0.09 -11.29 8.00
C PHE A 122 0.53 -10.99 9.35
N GLU A 123 0.26 -11.86 10.31
CA GLU A 123 0.83 -11.83 11.64
C GLU A 123 1.65 -13.10 11.83
N SER A 124 2.88 -12.94 12.32
CA SER A 124 3.73 -14.04 12.77
C SER A 124 3.82 -13.97 14.29
N ASN A 125 3.43 -15.05 14.96
CA ASN A 125 3.60 -15.19 16.41
C ASN A 125 4.22 -16.55 16.73
N ASP A 126 4.51 -16.81 18.02
CA ASP A 126 5.11 -18.07 18.47
C ASP A 126 4.26 -19.32 18.15
N HIS A 127 2.98 -19.15 17.81
CA HIS A 127 2.04 -20.20 17.45
C HIS A 127 1.88 -20.37 15.93
N GLY A 128 2.67 -19.66 15.14
CA GLY A 128 2.69 -19.73 13.67
C GLY A 128 2.16 -18.48 12.98
N ASN A 129 2.09 -18.56 11.66
CA ASN A 129 1.65 -17.47 10.80
C ASN A 129 0.14 -17.51 10.61
N ARG A 130 -0.51 -16.35 10.67
CA ARG A 130 -1.95 -16.20 10.43
C ARG A 130 -2.24 -15.03 9.51
N LYS A 131 -3.26 -15.19 8.67
CA LYS A 131 -3.82 -14.12 7.84
C LYS A 131 -5.11 -13.57 8.45
N LEU A 132 -5.19 -12.27 8.62
CA LEU A 132 -6.39 -11.53 9.00
C LEU A 132 -7.35 -11.46 7.82
N THR A 133 -8.52 -12.08 7.98
CA THR A 133 -9.58 -12.18 6.95
C THR A 133 -10.71 -11.18 7.17
N SER A 134 -10.61 -10.29 8.15
CA SER A 134 -11.58 -9.22 8.37
C SER A 134 -11.68 -8.32 7.14
N THR A 135 -12.90 -8.00 6.72
CA THR A 135 -13.14 -7.02 5.66
C THR A 135 -12.82 -5.63 6.19
N VAL A 136 -11.91 -4.92 5.52
CA VAL A 136 -11.63 -3.51 5.80
C VAL A 136 -12.51 -2.67 4.90
N THR A 137 -13.34 -1.79 5.46
CA THR A 137 -14.12 -0.86 4.66
C THR A 137 -13.27 0.34 4.29
N PHE A 138 -13.28 0.72 3.01
CA PHE A 138 -12.51 1.86 2.51
C PHE A 138 -13.30 2.61 1.43
N PRO A 139 -13.17 3.95 1.37
CA PRO A 139 -13.92 4.75 0.41
C PRO A 139 -13.30 4.63 -0.99
N LEU A 140 -14.11 4.40 -2.02
CA LEU A 140 -13.61 4.39 -3.40
C LEU A 140 -13.28 5.79 -3.91
N GLU A 141 -13.95 6.81 -3.36
CA GLU A 141 -13.76 8.22 -3.69
C GLU A 141 -13.65 9.03 -2.40
N ASP A 142 -13.06 10.22 -2.49
CA ASP A 142 -12.98 11.15 -1.36
C ASP A 142 -12.33 10.61 -0.06
N LEU A 143 -11.28 9.79 -0.16
CA LEU A 143 -10.46 9.49 1.02
C LEU A 143 -9.81 10.77 1.53
N ASP A 144 -10.12 11.11 2.78
CA ASP A 144 -9.62 12.31 3.46
C ASP A 144 -8.54 11.97 4.50
N LEU A 145 -7.40 12.64 4.38
CA LEU A 145 -6.24 12.51 5.27
C LEU A 145 -5.91 13.84 5.99
N SER A 146 -6.78 14.84 5.87
CA SER A 146 -6.60 16.19 6.46
C SER A 146 -6.33 16.16 7.97
N GLN A 147 -6.87 15.16 8.68
CA GLN A 147 -6.67 14.98 10.12
C GLN A 147 -5.24 14.59 10.52
N TYR A 148 -4.41 14.12 9.57
CA TYR A 148 -3.06 13.61 9.85
C TYR A 148 -1.95 14.57 9.39
N THR A 149 -2.33 15.80 9.04
CA THR A 149 -1.40 16.83 8.57
C THR A 149 -1.72 18.18 9.20
N THR A 150 -0.68 18.95 9.50
CA THR A 150 -0.80 20.35 9.92
C THR A 150 -0.68 21.31 8.74
N ASN A 151 -0.42 20.80 7.53
CA ASN A 151 -0.20 21.61 6.34
C ASN A 151 -1.55 22.07 5.74
N PRO A 152 -1.84 23.39 5.69
CA PRO A 152 -3.09 23.91 5.14
C PRO A 152 -3.32 23.52 3.68
N SER A 153 -2.27 23.38 2.88
CA SER A 153 -2.40 23.00 1.46
C SER A 153 -2.94 21.58 1.29
N MET A 154 -2.85 20.75 2.33
CA MET A 154 -3.32 19.37 2.32
C MET A 154 -4.73 19.19 2.86
N GLN A 155 -5.28 20.19 3.55
CA GLN A 155 -6.56 20.07 4.26
C GLN A 155 -7.76 19.85 3.33
N GLN A 156 -7.62 20.18 2.04
CA GLN A 156 -8.66 19.98 1.03
C GLN A 156 -8.34 18.82 0.07
N LEU A 157 -7.22 18.12 0.27
CA LEU A 157 -6.82 17.06 -0.64
C LEU A 157 -7.58 15.78 -0.34
N LYS A 158 -8.25 15.32 -1.38
CA LYS A 158 -8.97 14.07 -1.41
C LYS A 158 -8.28 13.10 -2.34
N TYR A 159 -8.53 11.81 -2.12
CA TYR A 159 -7.96 10.77 -2.95
C TYR A 159 -9.03 9.80 -3.44
N HIS A 160 -8.85 9.28 -4.65
CA HIS A 160 -9.71 8.30 -5.27
C HIS A 160 -8.97 6.98 -5.45
N LEU A 161 -9.64 5.88 -5.12
CA LEU A 161 -9.12 4.55 -5.32
C LEU A 161 -9.15 4.25 -6.82
N TYR A 162 -8.01 3.82 -7.36
CA TYR A 162 -7.92 3.43 -8.77
C TYR A 162 -7.38 2.02 -8.96
N ALA A 163 -6.74 1.42 -7.96
CA ALA A 163 -6.37 0.02 -8.00
C ALA A 163 -6.36 -0.67 -6.62
N VAL A 164 -6.57 -1.98 -6.63
CA VAL A 164 -6.49 -2.86 -5.45
C VAL A 164 -5.74 -4.11 -5.84
N VAL A 165 -4.69 -4.45 -5.10
CA VAL A 165 -4.10 -5.79 -5.13
C VAL A 165 -4.86 -6.64 -4.11
N ASN A 166 -5.37 -7.76 -4.56
CA ASN A 166 -6.08 -8.74 -3.75
C ASN A 166 -5.18 -9.95 -3.51
N HIS A 167 -5.35 -10.59 -2.36
CA HIS A 167 -4.70 -11.84 -2.01
C HIS A 167 -5.70 -12.83 -1.43
N THR A 168 -5.71 -14.05 -1.94
CA THR A 168 -6.49 -15.20 -1.42
C THR A 168 -5.55 -16.32 -1.00
N GLY A 169 -5.92 -17.15 -0.03
CA GLY A 169 -5.03 -18.18 0.53
C GLY A 169 -4.20 -17.74 1.74
N THR A 170 -3.15 -18.51 2.06
CA THR A 170 -2.27 -18.36 3.23
C THR A 170 -0.97 -17.64 2.88
N LEU A 171 -0.07 -17.46 3.85
CA LEU A 171 1.25 -16.85 3.62
C LEU A 171 2.10 -17.71 2.67
N ASP A 172 2.08 -19.02 2.83
CA ASP A 172 2.93 -19.96 2.08
C ASP A 172 2.28 -20.43 0.76
N SER A 173 0.96 -20.26 0.62
CA SER A 173 0.21 -20.66 -0.57
C SER A 173 -1.05 -19.82 -0.76
N GLY A 174 -1.02 -18.93 -1.74
CA GLY A 174 -2.11 -18.06 -2.12
C GLY A 174 -2.11 -17.68 -3.59
N HIS A 175 -2.95 -16.72 -3.93
CA HIS A 175 -3.12 -16.19 -5.28
C HIS A 175 -3.40 -14.70 -5.23
N TYR A 176 -2.67 -13.95 -6.05
CA TYR A 176 -2.82 -12.51 -6.18
C TYR A 176 -3.60 -12.15 -7.44
N THR A 177 -4.53 -11.22 -7.31
CA THR A 177 -5.22 -10.59 -8.45
C THR A 177 -5.21 -9.08 -8.29
N ALA A 178 -5.53 -8.33 -9.33
CA ALA A 178 -5.66 -6.89 -9.25
C ALA A 178 -7.02 -6.41 -9.75
N TYR A 179 -7.62 -5.45 -9.05
CA TYR A 179 -8.73 -4.66 -9.57
C TYR A 179 -8.20 -3.31 -9.97
N CYS A 180 -8.46 -2.85 -11.19
CA CYS A 180 -8.04 -1.53 -11.65
C CYS A 180 -9.20 -0.80 -12.33
N LYS A 181 -9.35 0.49 -12.03
CA LYS A 181 -10.26 1.40 -12.71
C LYS A 181 -9.58 1.91 -13.99
N ASN A 182 -10.21 1.68 -15.13
CA ASN A 182 -9.69 2.19 -16.40
C ASN A 182 -9.83 3.72 -16.42
N PRO A 183 -8.74 4.50 -16.65
CA PRO A 183 -8.79 5.95 -16.55
C PRO A 183 -9.64 6.62 -17.64
N VAL A 184 -9.84 5.95 -18.79
CA VAL A 184 -10.61 6.46 -19.92
C VAL A 184 -12.09 6.10 -19.78
N THR A 185 -12.39 4.81 -19.56
CA THR A 185 -13.79 4.34 -19.51
C THR A 185 -14.42 4.45 -18.14
N GLN A 186 -13.62 4.72 -17.10
CA GLN A 186 -14.01 4.76 -15.68
C GLN A 186 -14.60 3.44 -15.14
N ASN A 187 -14.46 2.35 -15.90
CA ASN A 187 -14.95 1.02 -15.52
C ASN A 187 -13.88 0.21 -14.80
N TRP A 188 -14.31 -0.56 -13.80
CA TRP A 188 -13.45 -1.49 -13.06
C TRP A 188 -13.27 -2.82 -13.79
N HIS A 189 -12.05 -3.33 -13.75
CA HIS A 189 -11.67 -4.62 -14.31
C HIS A 189 -10.86 -5.42 -13.29
N GLU A 190 -11.09 -6.72 -13.25
CA GLU A 190 -10.26 -7.71 -12.59
C GLU A 190 -9.22 -8.24 -13.58
N PHE A 191 -7.96 -8.21 -13.13
CA PHE A 191 -6.79 -8.78 -13.78
C PHE A 191 -6.38 -10.01 -12.96
N ASN A 192 -6.61 -11.17 -13.54
CA ASN A 192 -6.25 -12.47 -12.98
C ASN A 192 -5.33 -13.17 -13.99
N ASP A 193 -4.02 -12.95 -13.80
CA ASP A 193 -2.98 -13.37 -14.72
C ASP A 193 -3.24 -12.91 -16.16
N ALA A 194 -3.38 -13.84 -17.10
CA ALA A 194 -3.65 -13.56 -18.51
C ALA A 194 -5.12 -13.18 -18.81
N LYS A 195 -6.01 -13.25 -17.81
CA LYS A 195 -7.45 -13.01 -17.98
C LYS A 195 -7.85 -11.66 -17.41
N VAL A 196 -8.58 -10.88 -18.21
CA VAL A 196 -9.18 -9.62 -17.79
C VAL A 196 -10.70 -9.71 -17.88
N THR A 197 -11.40 -9.33 -16.82
CA THR A 197 -12.88 -9.35 -16.76
C THR A 197 -13.43 -8.07 -16.15
N SER A 198 -14.60 -7.62 -16.60
CA SER A 198 -15.30 -6.49 -15.98
C SER A 198 -15.81 -6.87 -14.59
N ILE A 199 -15.74 -5.95 -13.63
CA ILE A 199 -16.20 -6.15 -12.25
C ILE A 199 -16.99 -4.93 -11.76
N SER A 200 -18.00 -5.15 -10.93
CA SER A 200 -18.77 -4.06 -10.32
C SER A 200 -18.09 -3.49 -9.07
N GLU A 201 -18.30 -2.21 -8.80
CA GLU A 201 -17.74 -1.52 -7.62
C GLU A 201 -18.09 -2.19 -6.29
N GLN A 202 -19.26 -2.82 -6.22
CA GLN A 202 -19.76 -3.55 -5.05
C GLN A 202 -18.85 -4.72 -4.63
N LYS A 203 -18.04 -5.25 -5.55
CA LYS A 203 -17.12 -6.37 -5.30
C LYS A 203 -15.69 -5.93 -4.95
N ILE A 204 -15.38 -4.64 -5.08
CA ILE A 204 -14.03 -4.11 -4.84
C ILE A 204 -13.63 -4.27 -3.37
N GLN A 205 -14.57 -3.97 -2.47
CA GLN A 205 -14.35 -4.18 -1.04
C GLN A 205 -14.55 -5.66 -0.69
N SER A 206 -13.47 -6.33 -0.30
CA SER A 206 -13.50 -7.74 0.06
C SER A 206 -12.42 -8.07 1.10
N PRO A 207 -12.52 -9.22 1.80
CA PRO A 207 -11.44 -9.76 2.62
C PRO A 207 -10.10 -9.93 1.89
N ALA A 208 -10.14 -10.03 0.55
CA ALA A 208 -8.95 -10.24 -0.25
C ALA A 208 -8.14 -8.95 -0.45
N ALA A 209 -8.75 -7.76 -0.32
CA ALA A 209 -8.07 -6.49 -0.54
C ALA A 209 -6.84 -6.37 0.37
N TYR A 210 -5.66 -6.21 -0.22
CA TYR A 210 -4.36 -6.32 0.46
C TYR A 210 -3.51 -5.05 0.32
N VAL A 211 -3.39 -4.51 -0.90
CA VAL A 211 -2.78 -3.18 -1.15
C VAL A 211 -3.76 -2.32 -1.92
N LEU A 212 -3.97 -1.08 -1.46
CA LEU A 212 -4.86 -0.10 -2.05
C LEU A 212 -4.03 1.02 -2.69
N PHE A 213 -4.41 1.43 -3.90
CA PHE A 213 -3.75 2.52 -4.62
C PHE A 213 -4.73 3.66 -4.82
N TYR A 214 -4.35 4.82 -4.29
CA TYR A 214 -5.11 6.06 -4.32
C TYR A 214 -4.33 7.13 -5.07
N ASN A 215 -5.01 7.91 -5.90
CA ASN A 215 -4.43 9.10 -6.53
C ASN A 215 -5.15 10.35 -6.02
N CYS A 216 -4.42 11.45 -5.90
CA CYS A 216 -5.00 12.75 -5.57
C CYS A 216 -6.00 13.16 -6.66
N VAL A 217 -7.13 13.77 -6.27
CA VAL A 217 -8.14 14.26 -7.25
C VAL A 217 -7.55 15.21 -8.28
N ASN A 218 -6.55 16.01 -7.89
CA ASN A 218 -5.90 16.97 -8.78
C ASN A 218 -4.79 16.34 -9.63
N PHE A 219 -4.50 15.05 -9.45
CA PHE A 219 -3.46 14.36 -10.19
C PHE A 219 -3.90 14.13 -11.64
N GLN A 220 -3.13 14.69 -12.57
CA GLN A 220 -3.32 14.46 -14.00
C GLN A 220 -2.30 13.44 -14.47
N TRP A 221 -2.78 12.33 -15.04
CA TRP A 221 -1.91 11.35 -15.68
C TRP A 221 -1.18 12.00 -16.86
N PRO A 222 0.14 11.76 -17.02
CA PRO A 222 0.86 12.20 -18.21
C PRO A 222 0.18 11.65 -19.46
N GLN A 223 -0.04 12.53 -20.47
CA GLN A 223 -0.58 12.15 -21.77
C GLN A 223 0.49 11.49 -22.66
#